data_AF-A0A4Q3SZ14-F1
#
_entry.id   AF-A0A4Q3SZ14-F1
#
_cell.length_a   1.000
_cell.length_b   1.000
_cell.length_c   1.000
_cell.angle_alpha   90.00
_cell.angle_beta   90.00
_cell.angle_gamma   90.00
#
_symmetry.space_group_name_H-M   'P 1'
#
loop_
_entity.id
_entity.type
_entity.pdbx_description
1 polymer ?
#
loop_
_entity_poly.entity_id
_entity_poly.type
_entity_poly.pdbx_seq_one_letter_code
_entity_poly.pdbx_strand_id
1 'polypeptide(L)' 'ALASEAKALLRHTDWNISEISYALGFADQAQFNNFFKKQTNLNPSSFRQV' A
#
# COMPACT_ATOMS: atom_id res chain seq x y z
N ALA A 1 11.76 4.97 -3.56
CA ALA A 1 11.66 4.26 -2.26
C ALA A 1 10.35 3.49 -2.23
N LEU A 2 10.30 2.31 -1.60
CA LEU A 2 9.15 1.40 -1.60
C LEU A 2 7.81 2.08 -1.22
N ALA A 3 7.86 3.08 -0.34
CA ALA A 3 6.69 3.87 0.05
C ALA A 3 6.10 4.74 -1.08
N SER A 4 6.94 5.29 -1.97
CA SER A 4 6.47 6.08 -3.11
C SER A 4 5.79 5.21 -4.17
N GLU A 5 6.31 4.01 -4.36
CA GLU A 5 5.77 3.02 -5.30
C GLU A 5 4.41 2.49 -4.81
N ALA A 6 4.31 2.19 -3.51
CA ALA A 6 3.03 1.87 -2.87
C ALA A 6 1.99 2.99 -3.05
N LYS A 7 2.39 4.27 -2.88
CA LYS A 7 1.49 5.42 -3.12
C LYS A 7 1.05 5.52 -4.58
N ALA A 8 1.96 5.26 -5.52
CA ALA A 8 1.65 5.29 -6.95
C ALA A 8 0.65 4.19 -7.32
N LEU A 9 0.87 2.96 -6.85
CA LEU A 9 -0.04 1.84 -7.06
C LEU A 9 -1.44 2.11 -6.46
N LEU A 10 -1.50 2.66 -5.24
CA LEU A 10 -2.78 3.00 -4.62
C LEU A 10 -3.58 4.07 -5.38
N ARG A 11 -2.90 4.99 -6.10
CA ARG A 11 -3.53 6.10 -6.82
C ARG A 11 -3.84 5.82 -8.28
N HIS A 12 -3.02 5.01 -8.93
CA HIS A 12 -3.04 4.86 -10.39
C HIS A 12 -3.49 3.49 -10.86
N THR A 13 -3.84 2.59 -9.93
CA THR A 13 -4.44 1.30 -10.28
C THR A 13 -5.68 1.04 -9.44
N ASP A 14 -6.55 0.17 -9.95
CA ASP A 14 -7.74 -0.32 -9.26
C ASP A 14 -7.45 -1.58 -8.43
N TRP A 15 -6.18 -1.97 -8.32
CA TRP A 15 -5.77 -3.17 -7.59
C TRP A 15 -6.17 -3.10 -6.13
N ASN A 16 -6.73 -4.16 -5.59
CA ASN A 16 -7.02 -4.21 -4.16
C ASN A 16 -5.71 -4.24 -3.33
N ILE A 17 -5.84 -4.03 -2.01
CA ILE A 17 -4.69 -3.91 -1.12
C ILE A 17 -3.84 -5.20 -1.08
N SER A 18 -4.46 -6.38 -1.23
CA SER A 18 -3.75 -7.66 -1.31
C SER A 18 -2.90 -7.76 -2.58
N GLU A 19 -3.42 -7.35 -3.73
CA GLU A 19 -2.70 -7.34 -5.01
C GLU A 19 -1.48 -6.40 -4.96
N ILE A 20 -1.65 -5.21 -4.39
CA ILE A 20 -0.55 -4.26 -4.19
C ILE A 20 0.50 -4.83 -3.24
N SER A 21 0.06 -5.46 -2.14
CA SER A 21 0.94 -6.11 -1.18
C SER A 21 1.82 -7.18 -1.85
N TYR A 22 1.19 -8.06 -2.63
CA TYR A 22 1.88 -9.11 -3.38
C TYR A 22 2.85 -8.54 -4.41
N ALA A 23 2.43 -7.53 -5.18
CA ALA A 23 3.28 -6.90 -6.21
C ALA A 23 4.53 -6.24 -5.65
N LEU A 24 4.47 -5.73 -4.40
CA LEU A 24 5.59 -5.11 -3.71
C LEU A 24 6.45 -6.10 -2.92
N GLY A 25 6.14 -7.41 -2.99
CA GLY A 25 6.94 -8.48 -2.38
C GLY A 25 6.68 -8.70 -0.88
N PHE A 26 5.55 -8.23 -0.35
CA PHE A 26 5.15 -8.53 1.03
C PHE A 26 4.54 -9.92 1.13
N ALA A 27 4.77 -10.59 2.26
CA ALA A 27 4.24 -11.94 2.49
C ALA A 27 2.71 -11.96 2.63
N ASP A 28 2.13 -10.90 3.19
CA ASP A 28 0.69 -10.75 3.39
C ASP A 28 0.28 -9.26 3.42
N GLN A 29 -1.05 -9.02 3.36
CA GLN A 29 -1.62 -7.68 3.43
C GLN A 29 -1.32 -6.96 4.77
N ALA A 30 -1.15 -7.69 5.88
CA ALA A 30 -0.94 -7.10 7.20
C ALA A 30 0.46 -6.48 7.32
N GLN A 31 1.49 -7.14 6.79
CA GLN A 31 2.83 -6.58 6.70
C GLN A 31 2.85 -5.30 5.86
N PHE A 32 2.20 -5.30 4.70
CA PHE A 32 2.08 -4.11 3.87
C PHE A 32 1.36 -2.98 4.60
N ASN A 33 0.23 -3.26 5.27
CA ASN A 33 -0.51 -2.26 6.03
C ASN A 33 0.35 -1.62 7.12
N ASN A 34 1.11 -2.43 7.88
CA ASN A 34 2.01 -1.96 8.92
C ASN A 34 3.15 -1.11 8.35
N PHE A 35 3.77 -1.55 7.26
CA PHE A 35 4.80 -0.80 6.56
C PHE A 35 4.27 0.56 6.07
N PHE A 36 3.13 0.55 5.37
CA PHE A 36 2.56 1.75 4.78
C PHE A 36 2.14 2.76 5.85
N LYS A 37 1.54 2.30 6.95
CA LYS A 37 1.19 3.14 8.10
C LYS A 37 2.42 3.75 8.74
N LYS A 38 3.51 2.98 8.95
CA LYS A 38 4.77 3.51 9.50
C LYS A 38 5.40 4.59 8.60
N GLN A 39 5.25 4.47 7.29
CA GLN A 39 5.86 5.40 6.33
C GLN A 39 5.02 6.64 6.03
N THR A 40 3.70 6.55 6.19
CA THR A 40 2.76 7.60 5.74
C THR A 40 1.86 8.15 6.85
N ASN A 41 1.87 7.54 8.03
CA ASN A 41 0.92 7.76 9.12
C ASN A 41 -0.55 7.50 8.75
N LEU A 42 -0.82 6.88 7.59
CA LEU A 42 -2.16 6.58 7.09
C LEU A 42 -2.27 5.10 6.73
N ASN A 43 -3.49 4.55 6.82
CA ASN A 43 -3.75 3.21 6.29
C ASN A 43 -3.88 3.27 4.76
N PRO A 44 -3.52 2.21 4.00
CA PRO A 44 -3.61 2.19 2.54
C PRO A 44 -5.00 2.53 2.01
N SER A 45 -6.05 1.95 2.61
CA SER A 45 -7.44 2.20 2.21
C SER A 45 -7.86 3.65 2.44
N SER A 46 -7.45 4.24 3.57
CA SER A 46 -7.70 5.66 3.87
C SER A 46 -6.96 6.57 2.90
N PHE A 47 -5.73 6.21 2.50
CA PHE A 47 -4.96 6.98 1.53
C PHE A 47 -5.59 6.95 0.12
N ARG A 48 -6.24 5.85 -0.27
CA ARG A 48 -6.92 5.74 -1.57
C ARG A 48 -8.26 6.48 -1.62
N GLN A 49 -8.94 6.66 -0.49
CA GLN A 49 -10.21 7.40 -0.44
C GLN A 49 -10.07 8.92 -0.56
N VAL A 50 -8.84 9.44 -0.71
CA VAL A 50 -8.52 10.88 -0.87
C VAL A 50 -8.07 11.15 -2.28
#